data_AF-A0A164JAF1-F1
#
_entry.id   AF-A0A164JAF1-F1
#
_cell.length_a   1.000
_cell.length_b   1.000
_cell.length_c   1.000
_cell.angle_alpha   90.00
_cell.angle_beta   90.00
_cell.angle_gamma   90.00
#
_symmetry.space_group_name_H-M   'P 1'
#
loop_
_entity.id
_entity.type
_entity.pdbx_description
1 polymer ?
#
loop_
_entity_poly.entity_id
_entity_poly.type
_entity_poly.pdbx_seq_one_letter_code
_entity_poly.pdbx_strand_id
1 'polypeptide(L)'
;MLRVKAFVCSIYVIQEFLHRYFVKRAAGDEIINPIQSARMVTSESFSFTYGTIEVRAKMPKGDWIWPAIWMKPTDNLYGNWPRSGEIDIVETKGNANFSCDGNPNGRQLAGSTLHWGPDPSQDKWRLSHWEK
;
A
#
# COMPACT_ATOMS: atom_id res chain seq x y z
N MET A 1 -13.59 -26.85 2.60
CA MET A 1 -12.76 -26.42 3.75
C MET A 1 -12.13 -25.07 3.38
N LEU A 2 -12.76 -23.93 3.74
CA LEU A 2 -12.19 -22.60 3.49
C LEU A 2 -10.97 -22.43 4.40
N ARG A 3 -9.77 -22.54 3.83
CA ARG A 3 -8.52 -22.19 4.50
C ARG A 3 -8.27 -20.72 4.26
N VAL A 4 -8.88 -19.85 5.06
CA VAL A 4 -8.44 -18.45 5.12
C VAL A 4 -7.11 -18.48 5.87
N LYS A 5 -6.04 -18.00 5.24
CA LYS A 5 -4.69 -18.07 5.80
C LYS A 5 -3.90 -16.79 5.53
N ALA A 6 -3.37 -16.30 6.64
CA ALA A 6 -2.20 -15.48 6.86
C ALA A 6 -2.03 -14.25 5.95
N PHE A 7 -2.32 -13.07 6.48
CA PHE A 7 -1.93 -11.80 5.89
C PHE A 7 -0.59 -11.32 6.47
N VAL A 8 0.15 -10.59 5.65
CA VAL A 8 1.41 -9.91 5.98
C VAL A 8 1.15 -8.40 6.02
N CYS A 9 1.70 -7.73 7.02
CA CYS A 9 1.60 -6.27 7.14
C CYS A 9 2.73 -5.63 6.33
N SER A 10 2.40 -4.59 5.58
CA SER A 10 3.34 -3.74 4.86
C SER A 10 3.16 -2.27 5.28
N ILE A 11 4.23 -1.62 5.72
CA ILE A 11 4.26 -0.17 5.94
C ILE A 11 5.12 0.45 4.85
N TYR A 12 4.57 1.47 4.21
CA TYR A 12 5.11 2.07 3.01
C TYR A 12 5.11 3.59 3.07
N VAL A 13 6.11 4.19 2.42
CA VAL A 13 6.08 5.58 1.99
C VAL A 13 6.26 5.59 0.48
N ILE A 14 5.17 5.46 -0.27
CA ILE A 14 5.22 5.30 -1.73
C ILE A 14 5.62 6.63 -2.38
N GLN A 15 6.54 6.57 -3.34
CA GLN A 15 6.44 7.31 -4.60
C GLN A 15 6.49 6.21 -5.68
N GLU A 16 5.46 6.13 -6.51
CA GLU A 16 5.15 5.00 -7.39
C GLU A 16 6.36 4.49 -8.21
N PHE A 17 6.86 3.28 -7.91
CA PHE A 17 7.19 2.16 -8.82
C PHE A 17 7.82 0.99 -8.02
N LEU A 18 7.58 -0.24 -8.49
CA LEU A 18 7.67 -1.53 -7.79
C LEU A 18 9.02 -1.94 -7.14
N HIS A 19 8.85 -2.58 -5.96
CA HIS A 19 9.64 -3.61 -5.26
C HIS A 19 11.02 -3.31 -4.63
N ARG A 20 11.05 -3.55 -3.31
CA ARG A 20 12.18 -3.76 -2.37
C ARG A 20 12.99 -2.50 -2.06
N TYR A 21 13.38 -2.37 -0.80
CA TYR A 21 14.39 -1.41 -0.36
C TYR A 21 15.68 -1.63 -1.15
N PHE A 22 15.87 -0.85 -2.22
CA PHE A 22 17.14 -0.77 -2.91
C PHE A 22 17.63 0.66 -2.78
N VAL A 23 18.56 0.89 -1.85
CA VAL A 23 19.53 1.97 -2.05
C VAL A 23 20.37 1.53 -3.24
N LYS A 24 19.94 1.91 -4.44
CA LYS A 24 20.70 1.65 -5.66
C LYS A 24 21.89 2.61 -5.63
N ARG A 25 23.11 2.08 -5.50
CA ARG A 25 24.33 2.86 -5.74
C ARG A 25 24.60 2.83 -7.24
N ALA A 26 24.85 3.99 -7.85
CA ALA A 26 25.26 4.02 -9.25
C ALA A 26 26.50 3.16 -9.46
N ALA A 27 26.48 2.33 -10.49
CA ALA A 27 27.65 1.70 -11.06
C ALA A 27 27.78 2.15 -12.52
N GLY A 28 28.78 2.98 -12.82
CA GLY A 28 28.98 3.55 -14.16
C GLY A 28 27.92 4.61 -14.52
N ASP A 29 27.41 4.57 -15.75
CA ASP A 29 26.50 5.58 -16.33
C ASP A 29 25.01 5.36 -15.94
N GLU A 30 24.75 4.62 -14.86
CA GLU A 30 23.39 4.35 -14.41
C GLU A 30 22.73 5.60 -13.81
N ILE A 31 21.62 6.04 -14.42
CA ILE A 31 20.78 7.09 -13.84
C ILE A 31 20.02 6.48 -12.65
N ILE A 32 20.39 6.89 -11.44
CA ILE A 32 19.68 6.51 -10.22
C ILE A 32 18.35 7.26 -10.19
N ASN A 33 17.28 6.57 -9.78
CA ASN A 33 16.03 7.23 -9.45
C ASN A 33 16.30 8.33 -8.40
N PRO A 34 15.79 9.55 -8.60
CA PRO A 34 16.08 10.68 -7.71
C PRO A 34 15.43 10.56 -6.33
N ILE A 35 14.68 9.48 -6.09
CA ILE A 35 13.86 9.27 -4.89
C ILE A 35 14.26 7.96 -4.22
N GLN A 36 14.41 8.01 -2.91
CA GLN A 36 14.64 6.84 -2.06
C GLN A 36 13.44 6.66 -1.14
N SER A 37 12.96 5.41 -1.04
CA SER A 37 11.76 5.05 -0.27
C SER A 37 12.02 3.81 0.58
N ALA A 38 11.07 3.54 1.47
CA ALA A 38 11.08 2.47 2.43
C ALA A 38 9.81 1.61 2.36
N ARG A 39 9.98 0.28 2.38
CA ARG A 39 8.96 -0.77 2.28
C ARG A 39 9.05 -1.89 3.33
N MET A 40 8.64 -1.65 4.57
CA MET A 40 8.74 -2.71 5.60
C MET A 40 7.69 -3.79 5.34
N VAL A 41 8.10 -5.06 5.35
CA VAL A 41 7.21 -6.21 5.17
C VAL A 41 7.46 -7.27 6.23
N THR A 42 6.41 -7.95 6.66
CA THR A 42 6.52 -9.06 7.60
C THR A 42 6.50 -10.44 6.93
N SER A 43 6.54 -10.53 5.59
CA SER A 43 6.33 -11.79 4.86
C SER A 43 7.28 -12.93 5.23
N GLU A 44 8.47 -12.61 5.72
CA GLU A 44 9.48 -13.60 6.14
C GLU A 44 9.54 -13.81 7.67
N SER A 45 8.85 -12.97 8.45
CA SER A 45 8.95 -12.95 9.92
C SER A 45 7.64 -13.20 10.64
N PHE A 46 6.53 -12.70 10.12
CA PHE A 46 5.23 -12.78 10.75
C PHE A 46 4.09 -12.73 9.73
N SER A 47 3.18 -13.68 9.88
CA SER A 47 1.94 -13.76 9.13
C SER A 47 0.85 -14.29 10.06
N PHE A 48 -0.38 -13.81 9.89
CA PHE A 48 -1.45 -14.16 10.82
C PHE A 48 -2.82 -14.17 10.13
N THR A 49 -3.69 -15.05 10.61
CA THR A 49 -5.05 -15.18 10.07
C THR A 49 -6.03 -14.73 11.13
N TYR A 50 -6.82 -13.71 10.80
CA TYR A 50 -7.82 -13.12 11.69
C TYR A 50 -7.23 -12.52 12.97
N GLY A 51 -8.06 -11.73 13.66
CA GLY A 51 -7.66 -10.98 14.84
C GLY A 51 -7.55 -9.49 14.53
N THR A 52 -6.93 -8.76 15.46
CA THR A 52 -6.85 -7.31 15.42
C THR A 52 -5.40 -6.89 15.19
N ILE A 53 -5.18 -6.03 14.19
CA ILE A 53 -3.95 -5.24 14.09
C ILE A 53 -4.27 -3.83 14.55
N GLU A 54 -3.41 -3.31 15.42
CA GLU A 54 -3.37 -1.90 15.75
C GLU A 54 -2.02 -1.33 15.34
N VAL A 55 -2.05 -0.23 14.56
CA VAL A 55 -0.83 0.50 14.19
C VAL A 55 -0.96 1.94 14.66
N ARG A 56 0.00 2.38 15.46
CA ARG A 56 0.15 3.79 15.85
C ARG A 56 1.30 4.41 15.08
N ALA A 57 0.97 5.22 14.09
CA ALA A 57 1.95 5.90 13.25
C ALA A 57 1.58 7.39 13.06
N LYS A 58 2.59 8.21 12.77
CA LYS A 58 2.41 9.57 12.26
C LYS A 58 2.71 9.56 10.78
N MET A 59 1.73 9.94 9.95
CA MET A 59 1.94 9.95 8.52
C MET A 59 2.97 11.02 8.12
N PRO A 60 3.94 10.68 7.24
CA PRO A 60 4.90 11.62 6.74
C PRO A 60 4.20 12.72 5.92
N LYS A 61 4.79 13.91 5.95
CA LYS A 61 4.32 15.09 5.22
C LYS A 61 5.38 15.44 4.19
N GLY A 62 4.95 15.75 2.98
CA GLY A 62 5.85 16.07 1.89
C GLY A 62 5.08 16.07 0.58
N ASP A 63 5.54 16.85 -0.37
CA ASP A 63 4.93 16.80 -1.69
C ASP A 63 5.34 15.51 -2.41
N TRP A 64 4.39 14.90 -3.11
CA TRP A 64 4.59 13.73 -3.96
C TRP A 64 4.89 12.41 -3.24
N ILE A 65 4.58 12.33 -1.94
CA ILE A 65 4.63 11.08 -1.17
C ILE A 65 3.24 10.55 -0.88
N TRP A 66 3.11 9.23 -0.84
CA TRP A 66 1.87 8.51 -0.56
C TRP A 66 2.16 7.41 0.48
N PRO A 67 2.17 7.74 1.78
CA PRO A 67 2.31 6.72 2.81
C PRO A 67 1.09 5.82 2.91
N ALA A 68 1.36 4.54 3.12
CA ALA A 68 0.35 3.49 3.21
C ALA A 68 0.69 2.47 4.30
N ILE A 69 -0.34 1.96 4.96
CA ILE A 69 -0.28 0.77 5.81
C ILE A 69 -1.33 -0.18 5.29
N TRP A 70 -0.89 -1.35 4.86
CA TRP A 70 -1.74 -2.28 4.14
C TRP A 70 -1.32 -3.71 4.42
N MET A 71 -2.16 -4.64 3.96
CA MET A 71 -1.99 -6.06 4.15
C MET A 71 -2.18 -6.81 2.85
N LYS A 72 -1.28 -7.76 2.59
CA LYS A 72 -1.42 -8.76 1.51
C LYS A 72 -1.57 -10.15 2.08
N PRO A 73 -2.13 -11.09 1.32
CA PRO A 73 -1.95 -12.51 1.61
C PRO A 73 -0.46 -12.88 1.59
N THR A 74 -0.08 -13.84 2.43
CA THR A 74 1.28 -14.41 2.44
C THR A 74 1.57 -15.13 1.12
N ASP A 75 0.58 -15.91 0.65
CA ASP A 75 0.65 -16.67 -0.59
C ASP A 75 -0.49 -16.23 -1.53
N ASN A 76 -0.18 -16.05 -2.82
CA ASN A 76 -1.17 -15.70 -3.85
C ASN A 76 -1.97 -16.93 -4.34
N LEU A 77 -2.62 -17.64 -3.41
CA LEU A 77 -3.28 -18.93 -3.67
C LEU A 77 -4.39 -18.86 -4.74
N TYR A 78 -5.09 -17.73 -4.80
CA TYR A 78 -6.20 -17.58 -5.74
C TYR A 78 -5.72 -17.07 -7.10
N GLY A 79 -4.48 -16.58 -7.20
CA GLY A 79 -3.89 -15.99 -8.40
C GLY A 79 -3.34 -14.59 -8.13
N ASN A 80 -2.94 -13.90 -9.19
CA ASN A 80 -2.40 -12.54 -9.10
C ASN A 80 -3.43 -11.56 -8.52
N TRP A 81 -2.93 -10.44 -8.00
CA TRP A 81 -3.76 -9.33 -7.52
C TRP A 81 -4.78 -8.89 -8.60
N PRO A 82 -6.03 -8.53 -8.24
CA PRO A 82 -6.60 -8.43 -6.88
C PRO A 82 -7.22 -9.74 -6.39
N ARG A 83 -7.04 -10.86 -7.11
CA ARG A 83 -7.76 -12.11 -6.86
C ARG A 83 -7.46 -12.74 -5.50
N SER A 84 -6.23 -12.62 -5.03
CA SER A 84 -5.85 -13.07 -3.69
C SER A 84 -6.12 -12.02 -2.59
N GLY A 85 -6.58 -10.83 -2.96
CA GLY A 85 -6.99 -9.76 -2.06
C GLY A 85 -5.87 -8.82 -1.60
N GLU A 86 -6.27 -7.65 -1.13
CA GLU A 86 -5.44 -6.63 -0.50
C GLU A 86 -6.30 -5.78 0.44
N ILE A 87 -5.82 -5.48 1.64
CA ILE A 87 -6.52 -4.63 2.61
C ILE A 87 -5.65 -3.42 2.90
N ASP A 88 -6.09 -2.24 2.48
CA ASP A 88 -5.45 -0.98 2.80
C ASP A 88 -6.07 -0.44 4.09
N ILE A 89 -5.34 -0.58 5.19
CA ILE A 89 -5.78 -0.09 6.51
C ILE A 89 -5.84 1.43 6.46
N VAL A 90 -4.81 2.06 5.92
CA VAL A 90 -4.78 3.51 5.71
C VAL A 90 -3.84 3.92 4.59
N GLU A 91 -4.31 4.83 3.76
CA GLU A 91 -3.56 5.52 2.73
C GLU A 91 -3.78 7.03 2.87
N THR A 92 -2.72 7.82 2.74
CA THR A 92 -2.84 9.29 2.74
C THR A 92 -1.92 9.88 1.68
N LYS A 93 -2.22 11.09 1.21
CA LYS A 93 -1.34 11.83 0.29
C LYS A 93 -0.58 12.88 1.09
N GLY A 94 0.74 12.94 1.02
CA GLY A 94 1.55 13.81 1.90
C GLY A 94 1.42 15.32 1.63
N ASN A 95 0.91 15.69 0.44
CA ASN A 95 0.80 17.06 -0.05
C ASN A 95 -0.19 17.89 0.78
N ALA A 96 0.18 19.13 1.11
CA ALA A 96 -0.72 20.03 1.86
C ALA A 96 -1.89 20.56 1.02
N ASN A 97 -1.61 20.90 -0.25
CA ASN A 97 -2.52 21.63 -1.14
C ASN A 97 -2.85 20.83 -2.41
N PHE A 98 -2.83 19.49 -2.34
CA PHE A 98 -3.24 18.68 -3.47
C PHE A 98 -4.77 18.69 -3.60
N SER A 99 -5.25 18.94 -4.80
CA SER A 99 -6.68 18.98 -5.11
C SER A 99 -6.96 18.34 -6.47
N CYS A 100 -8.12 17.69 -6.56
CA CYS A 100 -8.64 17.09 -7.79
C CYS A 100 -10.03 17.68 -8.02
N ASP A 101 -10.27 18.23 -9.22
CA ASP A 101 -11.56 18.84 -9.59
C ASP A 101 -12.08 19.88 -8.57
N GLY A 102 -11.16 20.64 -7.98
CA GLY A 102 -11.46 21.67 -6.97
C GLY A 102 -11.68 21.13 -5.55
N ASN A 103 -11.67 19.82 -5.34
CA ASN A 103 -11.83 19.21 -4.02
C ASN A 103 -10.46 18.92 -3.38
N PRO A 104 -10.25 19.25 -2.09
CA PRO A 104 -9.03 18.86 -1.38
C PRO A 104 -8.85 17.34 -1.44
N ASN A 105 -7.66 16.90 -1.83
CA ASN A 105 -7.28 15.49 -1.89
C ASN A 105 -5.90 15.26 -1.24
N GLY A 106 -5.39 16.22 -0.47
CA GLY A 106 -4.08 16.14 0.17
C GLY A 106 -4.08 15.38 1.49
N ARG A 107 -3.09 15.71 2.34
CA ARG A 107 -2.81 15.11 3.65
C ARG A 107 -3.90 15.24 4.71
N GLN A 108 -4.99 15.90 4.33
CA GLN A 108 -6.16 16.09 5.17
C GLN A 108 -7.05 14.85 5.13
N LEU A 109 -6.91 14.02 4.08
CA LEU A 109 -7.70 12.82 3.87
C LEU A 109 -6.92 11.55 4.20
N ALA A 110 -7.64 10.57 4.72
CA ALA A 110 -7.22 9.20 4.89
C ALA A 110 -8.22 8.26 4.18
N GLY A 111 -7.67 7.38 3.35
CA GLY A 111 -8.41 6.35 2.63
C GLY A 111 -8.21 4.98 3.27
N SER A 112 -9.22 4.11 3.17
CA SER A 112 -9.12 2.68 3.45
C SER A 112 -9.89 1.90 2.39
N THR A 113 -9.34 0.77 1.96
CA THR A 113 -9.84 0.05 0.79
C THR A 113 -9.68 -1.45 0.96
N LEU A 114 -10.60 -2.23 0.38
CA LEU A 114 -10.40 -3.66 0.14
C LEU A 114 -10.37 -3.91 -1.36
N HIS A 115 -9.24 -4.34 -1.91
CA HIS A 115 -9.16 -4.74 -3.31
C HIS A 115 -9.54 -6.21 -3.46
N TRP A 116 -10.43 -6.47 -4.41
CA TRP A 116 -10.91 -7.81 -4.71
C TRP A 116 -11.53 -7.87 -6.11
N GLY A 117 -11.36 -9.00 -6.78
CA GLY A 117 -11.90 -9.22 -8.12
C GLY A 117 -11.16 -10.32 -8.86
N PRO A 118 -11.69 -10.82 -9.98
CA PRO A 118 -11.05 -11.89 -10.73
C PRO A 118 -9.77 -11.46 -11.44
N ASP A 119 -9.59 -10.17 -11.76
CA ASP A 119 -8.41 -9.59 -12.41
C ASP A 119 -8.40 -8.04 -12.23
N PRO A 120 -7.29 -7.34 -12.56
CA PRO A 120 -7.16 -5.89 -12.37
C PRO A 120 -8.23 -5.04 -13.07
N SER A 121 -8.76 -5.47 -14.23
CA SER A 121 -9.81 -4.74 -14.94
C SER A 121 -11.17 -4.85 -14.24
N GLN A 122 -11.32 -5.88 -13.40
CA GLN A 122 -12.54 -6.16 -12.65
C GLN A 122 -12.38 -5.96 -11.15
N ASP A 123 -11.36 -5.21 -10.73
CA ASP A 123 -11.19 -4.82 -9.32
C ASP A 123 -12.39 -4.01 -8.84
N LYS A 124 -12.97 -4.44 -7.71
CA LYS A 124 -14.18 -3.90 -7.11
C LYS A 124 -13.92 -3.02 -5.90
N TRP A 125 -12.68 -2.53 -5.75
CA TRP A 125 -12.26 -1.60 -4.70
C TRP A 125 -13.22 -0.44 -4.44
N ARG A 126 -13.87 0.11 -5.46
CA ARG A 126 -14.84 1.22 -5.31
C ARG A 126 -16.02 0.90 -4.38
N LEU A 127 -16.36 -0.38 -4.22
CA LEU A 127 -17.47 -0.81 -3.36
C LEU A 127 -17.07 -0.88 -1.87
N SER A 128 -15.77 -0.87 -1.58
CA SER A 128 -15.20 -0.98 -0.23
C SER A 128 -14.42 0.27 0.18
N HIS A 129 -14.14 1.16 -0.78
CA HIS A 129 -13.36 2.35 -0.53
C HIS A 129 -14.09 3.36 0.34
N TRP A 130 -13.35 3.89 1.29
CA TRP A 130 -13.76 4.98 2.16
C TRP A 130 -12.64 6.01 2.22
N GLU A 131 -12.97 7.30 2.17
CA GLU A 131 -12.00 8.40 2.30
C GLU A 131 -12.64 9.55 3.11
N LYS A 132 -11.92 10.07 4.10
CA LYS A 132 -12.30 11.25 4.90
C LYS A 132 -11.12 12.03 5.43
#